data_AF-A0A2S2DH37-F1
#
_entry.id   AF-A0A2S2DH37-F1
#
_cell.length_a   1.000
_cell.length_b   1.000
_cell.length_c   1.000
_cell.angle_alpha   90.00
_cell.angle_beta   90.00
_cell.angle_gamma   90.00
#
_symmetry.space_group_name_H-M   'P 1'
#
loop_
_entity.id
_entity.type
_entity.pdbx_description
1 polymer ?
#
loop_
_entity_poly.entity_id
_entity_poly.type
_entity_poly.pdbx_seq_one_letter_code
_entity_poly.pdbx_strand_id
1 'polypeptide(L)'
;MNKNELAKFDAKKLMNKMGPKGAAIGKPGDAPAADRREQRERERALGLVPFAVKLNGDLVKQLQAQSKEQGVDLNELVTQLLQKGLAA
;
A
#
# COMPACT_ATOMS: atom_id res chain seq x y z
N MET A 1 -5.27 -31.46 9.22
CA MET A 1 -4.97 -31.29 7.78
C MET A 1 -4.19 -32.53 7.36
N ASN A 2 -4.71 -33.28 6.40
CA ASN A 2 -4.16 -34.59 6.04
C ASN A 2 -2.93 -34.41 5.13
N LYS A 3 -1.99 -35.35 5.14
CA LYS A 3 -0.72 -35.26 4.36
C LYS A 3 -0.95 -34.95 2.87
N ASN A 4 -2.06 -35.45 2.31
CA ASN A 4 -2.44 -35.19 0.92
C ASN A 4 -2.87 -33.73 0.68
N GLU A 5 -3.47 -33.07 1.68
CA GLU A 5 -3.84 -31.65 1.58
C GLU A 5 -2.60 -30.76 1.62
N LEU A 6 -1.60 -31.13 2.42
CA LEU A 6 -0.33 -30.41 2.50
C LEU A 6 0.43 -30.49 1.17
N ALA A 7 0.55 -31.69 0.59
CA ALA A 7 1.18 -31.89 -0.71
C ALA A 7 0.47 -31.11 -1.84
N LYS A 8 -0.87 -31.05 -1.81
CA LYS A 8 -1.65 -30.21 -2.74
C LYS A 8 -1.37 -28.72 -2.54
N PHE A 9 -1.24 -28.27 -1.29
CA PHE A 9 -0.95 -26.88 -0.97
C PHE A 9 0.47 -26.48 -1.43
N ASP A 10 1.44 -27.36 -1.23
CA ASP A 10 2.82 -27.16 -1.67
C ASP A 10 2.95 -27.15 -3.18
N ALA A 11 2.28 -28.08 -3.87
CA ALA A 11 2.22 -28.08 -5.35
C ALA A 11 1.56 -26.80 -5.88
N LYS A 12 0.46 -26.35 -5.27
CA LYS A 12 -0.21 -25.09 -5.62
C LYS A 12 0.71 -23.88 -5.40
N LYS A 13 1.49 -23.88 -4.33
CA LYS A 13 2.46 -22.82 -4.02
C LYS A 13 3.64 -22.79 -4.99
N LEU A 14 4.10 -23.97 -5.43
CA LEU A 14 5.17 -24.09 -6.43
C LEU A 14 4.70 -23.59 -7.80
N MET A 15 3.49 -23.98 -8.25
CA MET A 15 2.91 -23.50 -9.51
C MET A 15 2.73 -21.98 -9.51
N ASN A 16 2.30 -21.40 -8.39
CA ASN A 16 2.12 -19.95 -8.28
C ASN A 16 3.45 -19.17 -8.30
N LYS A 17 4.58 -19.82 -7.98
CA LYS A 17 5.93 -19.24 -8.12
C LYS A 17 6.49 -19.38 -9.54
N MET A 18 6.03 -20.36 -10.32
CA MET A 18 6.51 -20.67 -11.67
C MET A 18 5.65 -20.09 -12.79
N GLY A 19 4.46 -19.56 -12.49
CA GLY A 19 3.65 -18.83 -13.47
C GLY A 19 4.44 -17.65 -14.06
N PRO A 20 4.27 -17.34 -15.37
CA PRO A 20 4.97 -16.23 -15.98
C PRO A 20 4.68 -14.98 -15.15
N LYS A 21 5.74 -14.27 -14.73
CA LYS A 21 5.62 -12.95 -14.13
C LYS A 21 5.12 -11.98 -15.20
N GLY A 22 3.84 -12.12 -15.53
CA GLY A 22 3.12 -11.24 -16.43
C GLY A 22 3.26 -9.84 -15.89
N ALA A 23 3.86 -8.99 -16.71
CA ALA A 23 4.10 -7.60 -16.43
C ALA A 23 2.84 -6.99 -15.79
N ALA A 24 2.95 -6.64 -14.51
CA ALA A 24 1.94 -5.82 -13.88
C ALA A 24 1.98 -4.47 -14.60
N ILE A 25 0.92 -4.18 -15.36
CA ILE A 25 0.68 -2.86 -15.94
C ILE A 25 0.75 -1.85 -14.79
N GLY A 26 1.76 -0.97 -14.83
CA GLY A 26 1.87 0.19 -13.95
C GLY A 26 2.89 0.13 -12.80
N LYS A 27 4.15 -0.27 -13.03
CA LYS A 27 5.22 0.00 -12.03
C LYS A 27 6.51 0.56 -12.66
N PRO A 28 7.01 1.72 -12.20
CA PRO A 28 8.41 2.09 -12.37
C PRO A 28 9.27 1.42 -11.30
N GLY A 29 10.50 1.07 -11.64
CA GLY A 29 11.61 1.01 -10.68
C GLY A 29 11.94 -0.36 -10.08
N ASP A 30 13.14 -0.82 -10.42
CA ASP A 30 13.83 -2.05 -10.09
C ASP A 30 14.30 -2.13 -8.60
N ALA A 31 13.38 -1.95 -7.65
CA ALA A 31 13.63 -2.26 -6.24
C ALA A 31 12.84 -3.54 -5.88
N PRO A 32 13.41 -4.51 -5.13
CA PRO A 32 12.65 -5.63 -4.61
C PRO A 32 11.52 -5.03 -3.77
N ALA A 33 10.30 -5.10 -4.30
CA ALA A 33 9.13 -4.57 -3.62
C ALA A 33 9.09 -5.24 -2.25
N ALA A 34 9.35 -4.47 -1.19
CA ALA A 34 9.23 -4.93 0.19
C ALA A 34 7.93 -5.73 0.30
N ASP A 35 7.99 -6.90 0.93
CA ASP A 35 6.82 -7.78 0.99
C ASP A 35 5.65 -6.95 1.51
N ARG A 36 4.58 -6.82 0.70
CA ARG A 36 3.42 -5.99 1.02
C ARG A 36 2.79 -6.43 2.34
N ARG A 37 3.09 -7.64 2.81
CA ARG A 37 2.73 -8.11 4.14
C ARG A 37 3.54 -7.42 5.24
N GLU A 38 4.86 -7.38 5.13
CA GLU A 38 5.73 -6.70 6.09
C GLU A 38 5.45 -5.19 6.15
N GLN A 39 5.18 -4.56 5.00
CA GLN A 39 4.82 -3.14 4.96
C GLN A 39 3.51 -2.87 5.73
N ARG A 40 2.47 -3.69 5.50
CA ARG A 40 1.21 -3.58 6.25
C ARG A 40 1.36 -3.90 7.74
N GLU A 41 2.30 -4.77 8.11
CA GLU A 41 2.59 -5.08 9.52
C GLU A 41 3.27 -3.91 10.23
N ARG A 42 4.23 -3.25 9.56
CA ARG A 42 4.83 -2.00 10.06
C ARG A 42 3.80 -0.88 10.17
N GLU A 43 2.97 -0.69 9.15
CA GLU A 43 1.89 0.30 9.16
C GLU A 43 0.90 0.03 10.30
N ARG A 44 0.51 -1.24 10.52
CA ARG A 44 -0.35 -1.62 11.63
C ARG A 44 0.32 -1.37 12.99
N ALA A 45 1.61 -1.63 13.13
CA ALA A 45 2.36 -1.32 14.34
C ALA A 45 2.38 0.20 14.62
N LEU A 46 2.34 1.02 13.57
CA LEU A 46 2.19 2.48 13.64
C LEU A 46 0.73 2.95 13.77
N GLY A 47 -0.24 2.04 13.89
CA GLY A 47 -1.66 2.35 13.98
C GLY A 47 -2.29 2.87 12.68
N LEU A 48 -1.57 2.80 11.56
CA LEU A 48 -2.04 3.25 10.26
C LEU A 48 -3.04 2.23 9.70
N VAL A 49 -4.22 2.74 9.34
CA VAL A 49 -5.30 1.96 8.73
C VAL A 49 -5.57 2.50 7.33
N PRO A 50 -5.70 1.63 6.30
CA PRO A 50 -6.10 2.09 4.98
C PRO A 50 -7.50 2.68 5.02
N PHE A 51 -7.60 3.99 4.86
CA PHE A 51 -8.85 4.74 4.87
C PHE A 51 -9.14 5.29 3.47
N ALA A 52 -9.99 4.60 2.73
CA ALA A 52 -10.33 4.98 1.35
C ALA A 52 -11.53 5.94 1.33
N VAL A 53 -11.28 7.19 0.96
CA VAL A 53 -12.33 8.17 0.64
C VAL A 53 -12.13 8.66 -0.78
N LYS A 54 -13.22 8.78 -1.53
CA LYS A 54 -13.19 9.37 -2.88
C LYS A 54 -13.08 10.89 -2.74
N LEU A 55 -11.98 11.44 -3.24
CA LEU A 55 -11.75 12.88 -3.32
C LEU A 55 -11.87 13.35 -4.77
N ASN A 56 -12.17 14.64 -4.95
CA ASN A 56 -12.10 15.26 -6.27
C ASN A 56 -10.65 15.21 -6.80
N GLY A 57 -10.48 14.92 -8.10
CA GLY A 57 -9.16 14.79 -8.72
C GLY A 57 -8.30 16.06 -8.62
N ASP A 58 -8.89 17.24 -8.67
CA ASP A 58 -8.15 18.50 -8.54
C ASP A 58 -7.72 18.76 -7.11
N LEU A 59 -8.52 18.34 -6.12
CA LEU A 59 -8.14 18.36 -4.70
C LEU A 59 -6.94 17.44 -4.45
N VAL A 60 -6.92 16.25 -5.05
CA VAL A 60 -5.77 15.34 -4.94
C VAL A 60 -4.50 15.97 -5.51
N LYS A 61 -4.57 16.66 -6.65
CA LYS A 61 -3.42 17.38 -7.22
C LYS A 61 -2.93 18.49 -6.30
N GLN A 62 -3.83 19.24 -5.68
CA GLN A 62 -3.47 20.29 -4.73
C GLN A 62 -2.76 19.72 -3.49
N LEU A 63 -3.27 18.63 -2.91
CA LEU A 63 -2.63 17.96 -1.79
C LEU A 63 -1.23 17.45 -2.14
N GLN A 64 -1.05 16.88 -3.34
CA GLN A 64 0.26 16.44 -3.81
C GLN A 64 1.22 17.60 -4.07
N ALA A 65 0.73 18.73 -4.57
CA ALA A 65 1.56 19.91 -4.77
C ALA A 65 2.01 20.49 -3.42
N GLN A 66 1.08 20.63 -2.47
CA GLN A 66 1.36 21.11 -1.12
C GLN A 66 2.33 20.20 -0.35
N SER A 67 2.16 18.87 -0.46
CA SER A 67 3.07 17.93 0.21
C SER A 67 4.50 18.06 -0.34
N LYS A 68 4.64 18.25 -1.66
CA LYS A 68 5.95 18.48 -2.31
C LYS A 68 6.56 19.82 -1.91
N GLU A 69 5.76 20.88 -1.87
CA GLU A 69 6.21 22.22 -1.49
C GLU A 69 6.72 22.26 -0.05
N GLN A 70 6.03 21.57 0.86
CA GLN A 70 6.41 21.48 2.27
C GLN A 70 7.47 20.41 2.56
N GLY A 71 7.76 19.52 1.59
CA GLY A 71 8.70 18.42 1.75
C GLY A 71 8.25 17.33 2.74
N VAL A 72 6.94 17.23 3.00
CA VAL A 72 6.35 16.27 3.96
C VAL A 72 5.66 15.12 3.25
N ASP A 73 5.50 13.99 3.94
CA ASP A 73 4.72 12.87 3.42
C ASP A 73 3.24 13.27 3.22
N LEU A 74 2.60 12.71 2.20
CA LEU A 74 1.19 13.01 1.91
C LEU A 74 0.27 12.61 3.07
N ASN A 75 0.54 11.50 3.77
CA ASN A 75 -0.28 11.09 4.91
C ASN A 75 -0.09 12.02 6.09
N GLU A 76 1.11 12.56 6.29
CA GLU A 76 1.39 13.54 7.34
C GLU A 76 0.63 14.84 7.07
N LEU A 77 0.71 15.38 5.84
CA LEU A 77 -0.04 16.56 5.44
C LEU A 77 -1.55 16.37 5.66
N VAL A 78 -2.09 15.25 5.19
CA VAL A 78 -3.53 14.95 5.33
C VAL A 78 -3.92 14.81 6.80
N THR A 79 -3.08 14.19 7.63
CA THR A 79 -3.30 14.09 9.08
C THR A 79 -3.40 15.47 9.72
N GLN A 80 -2.48 16.39 9.40
CA GLN A 80 -2.51 17.76 9.91
C GLN A 80 -3.75 18.52 9.45
N LEU A 81 -4.14 18.39 8.18
CA LEU A 81 -5.34 19.05 7.64
C LEU A 81 -6.63 18.52 8.30
N LEU A 82 -6.74 17.21 8.50
CA LEU A 82 -7.90 16.61 9.17
C LEU A 82 -7.97 17.02 10.63
N GLN A 83 -6.86 17.02 11.37
CA GLN A 83 -6.82 17.48 12.75
C GLN A 83 -7.22 18.95 12.87
N LYS A 84 -6.71 19.82 11.99
CA LYS A 84 -7.09 21.24 11.94
C LYS A 84 -8.59 21.42 11.65
N GLY A 85 -9.15 20.62 10.74
CA GLY A 85 -10.58 20.67 10.41
C GLY A 85 -11.51 20.12 11.50
N LEU A 86 -11.04 19.17 12.31
CA LEU A 86 -11.80 18.58 13.42
C LEU A 86 -11.68 19.36 14.74
N ALA A 87 -10.68 20.22 14.86
CA ALA A 87 -10.50 21.11 16.02
C ALA A 87 -11.34 22.40 15.95
N ALA A 88 -12.18 22.53 14.92
CA ALA A 88 -13.07 23.66 14.68
C ALA A 88 -14.44 23.50 15.35
#